data_AF-A0A1M5APK2-F1
#
_entry.id   AF-A0A1M5APK2-F1
#
_cell.length_a   1.000
_cell.length_b   1.000
_cell.length_c   1.000
_cell.angle_alpha   90.00
_cell.angle_beta   90.00
_cell.angle_gamma   90.00
#
_symmetry.space_group_name_H-M   'P 1'
#
loop_
_entity.id
_entity.type
_entity.pdbx_description
1 polymer ?
#
loop_
_entity_poly.entity_id
_entity_poly.type
_entity_poly.pdbx_seq_one_letter_code
_entity_poly.pdbx_strand_id
1 'polypeptide(L)'
;MRARKVTSGEELVLRELRTGRLHLVVMTVDAAKNTEKKILDKCKSYDVQVLRYGTREELGRAIGKSERVVLGINDVGFARMIKSSFSN
;
A
#
# COMPACT_ATOMS: atom_id res chain seq x y z
N MET A 1 -5.94 10.80 -11.13
CA MET A 1 -6.21 9.47 -10.56
C MET A 1 -7.35 8.85 -11.34
N ARG A 2 -7.02 8.14 -12.42
CA ARG A 2 -7.98 7.48 -13.30
C ARG A 2 -8.16 6.05 -12.77
N ALA A 3 -9.41 5.69 -12.46
CA ALA A 3 -9.88 4.48 -11.79
C ALA A 3 -9.47 4.33 -10.31
N ARG A 4 -10.44 3.99 -9.45
CA ARG A 4 -10.36 3.82 -7.98
C ARG A 4 -9.49 2.62 -7.53
N LYS A 5 -8.46 2.27 -8.29
CA LYS A 5 -7.62 1.07 -8.12
C LYS A 5 -6.61 1.20 -6.99
N VAL A 6 -6.32 2.44 -6.56
CA VAL A 6 -5.31 2.74 -5.53
C VAL A 6 -5.89 3.71 -4.50
N THR A 7 -5.68 3.37 -3.24
CA THR A 7 -5.91 4.22 -2.06
C THR A 7 -4.56 4.67 -1.51
N SER A 8 -4.40 5.92 -1.09
CA SER A 8 -3.11 6.43 -0.58
C SER A 8 -3.26 7.13 0.77
N GLY A 9 -2.30 6.92 1.68
CA GLY A 9 -2.28 7.52 3.01
C GLY A 9 -2.71 6.54 4.12
N GLU A 10 -2.09 6.65 5.29
CA GLU A 10 -2.25 5.70 6.41
C GLU A 10 -3.71 5.49 6.81
N GLU A 11 -4.44 6.57 7.09
CA GLU A 11 -5.81 6.48 7.57
C GLU A 11 -6.76 5.84 6.55
N LEU A 12 -6.66 6.23 5.28
CA LEU A 12 -7.49 5.68 4.21
C LEU A 12 -7.16 4.22 3.95
N VAL A 13 -5.88 3.83 3.96
CA VAL A 13 -5.48 2.42 3.82
C VAL A 13 -6.00 1.59 4.99
N LEU A 14 -5.86 2.07 6.23
CA LEU A 14 -6.41 1.39 7.41
C LEU A 14 -7.94 1.25 7.35
N ARG A 15 -8.64 2.26 6.82
CA ARG A 15 -10.09 2.20 6.59
C ARG A 15 -10.44 1.16 5.53
N GLU A 16 -9.77 1.17 4.38
CA GLU A 16 -10.07 0.23 3.29
C GLU A 16 -9.69 -1.22 3.65
N LEU A 17 -8.65 -1.43 4.47
CA LEU A 17 -8.33 -2.74 5.05
C LEU A 17 -9.54 -3.28 5.83
N ARG A 18 -10.19 -2.44 6.65
CA ARG A 18 -11.39 -2.83 7.41
C ARG A 18 -12.58 -3.20 6.53
N THR A 19 -12.66 -2.64 5.33
CA THR A 19 -13.73 -2.98 4.38
C THR A 19 -13.49 -4.28 3.62
N GLY A 20 -12.29 -4.88 3.73
CA GLY A 20 -11.92 -6.10 3.01
C GLY A 20 -11.69 -5.89 1.50
N ARG A 21 -11.56 -4.64 1.04
CA ARG A 21 -11.42 -4.30 -0.39
C ARG A 21 -9.97 -4.27 -0.90
N LEU A 22 -9.00 -4.36 -0.01
CA LEU A 22 -7.58 -4.29 -0.36
C LEU A 22 -7.00 -5.68 -0.61
N HIS A 23 -6.27 -5.81 -1.72
CA HIS A 23 -5.61 -7.06 -2.11
C HIS A 23 -4.08 -7.02 -1.93
N LEU A 24 -3.54 -5.82 -1.75
CA LEU A 24 -2.12 -5.57 -1.52
C LEU A 24 -1.94 -4.20 -0.85
N VAL A 25 -0.98 -4.11 0.06
CA VAL A 25 -0.48 -2.84 0.61
C VAL A 25 0.98 -2.67 0.22
N VAL A 26 1.36 -1.47 -0.22
CA VAL A 26 2.75 -1.08 -0.50
C VAL A 26 3.13 0.00 0.51
N MET A 27 4.22 -0.22 1.23
CA MET A 27 4.73 0.68 2.25
C MET A 27 6.20 1.01 1.96
N THR A 28 6.64 2.21 2.30
CA THR A 28 8.04 2.60 2.10
C THR A 28 8.95 2.03 3.18
N VAL A 29 10.25 1.93 2.87
CA VAL A 29 11.25 1.43 3.84
C VAL A 29 11.55 2.45 4.95
N ASP A 30 11.29 3.73 4.69
CA ASP A 30 11.48 4.86 5.59
C ASP A 30 10.20 5.23 6.38
N ALA A 31 9.20 4.35 6.37
CA ALA A 31 8.00 4.51 7.19
C ALA A 31 8.37 4.57 8.68
N ALA A 32 7.75 5.48 9.42
CA ALA A 32 7.96 5.56 10.86
C ALA A 32 7.47 4.27 11.55
N LYS A 33 8.17 3.83 12.61
CA LYS A 33 7.86 2.59 13.36
C LYS A 33 6.38 2.48 13.77
N ASN A 34 5.76 3.60 14.12
CA ASN A 34 4.36 3.66 14.52
C ASN A 34 3.41 3.34 13.36
N THR A 35 3.66 3.92 12.18
CA THR A 35 2.91 3.66 10.94
C THR A 35 3.12 2.23 10.48
N GLU A 36 4.38 1.77 10.48
CA GLU A 36 4.76 0.41 10.13
C GLU A 36 4.01 -0.61 10.97
N LYS A 37 4.08 -0.51 12.29
CA LYS A 37 3.39 -1.41 13.21
C LYS A 37 1.88 -1.45 12.95
N LYS A 38 1.22 -0.29 12.89
CA LYS A 38 -0.24 -0.22 12.66
C LYS A 38 -0.65 -0.88 11.35
N ILE A 39 0.07 -0.61 10.27
CA ILE A 39 -0.23 -1.16 8.95
C ILE A 39 0.00 -2.67 8.95
N LEU A 40 1.14 -3.15 9.47
CA LEU A 40 1.45 -4.57 9.53
C LEU A 40 0.45 -5.35 10.39
N ASP A 41 0.14 -4.85 11.58
CA ASP A 41 -0.84 -5.48 12.49
C ASP A 41 -2.22 -5.59 11.81
N LYS A 42 -2.63 -4.54 11.10
CA LYS A 42 -3.92 -4.53 10.41
C LYS A 42 -3.92 -5.42 9.17
N CYS A 43 -2.85 -5.41 8.39
CA CYS A 43 -2.71 -6.31 7.23
C CYS A 43 -2.72 -7.77 7.65
N LYS A 44 -2.02 -8.13 8.75
CA LYS A 44 -2.06 -9.47 9.35
C LYS A 44 -3.48 -9.88 9.78
N SER A 45 -4.24 -8.94 10.36
CA SER A 45 -5.61 -9.22 10.82
C SER A 45 -6.61 -9.49 9.68
N TYR A 46 -6.34 -9.00 8.46
CA TYR A 46 -7.23 -9.12 7.30
C TYR A 46 -6.62 -9.99 6.19
N ASP A 47 -5.52 -10.69 6.48
CA ASP A 47 -4.78 -11.52 5.53
C ASP A 47 -4.42 -10.78 4.21
N VAL A 48 -3.92 -9.55 4.35
CA VAL A 48 -3.46 -8.73 3.22
C VAL A 48 -1.95 -8.69 3.20
N GLN A 49 -1.35 -9.00 2.05
CA GLN A 49 0.10 -8.94 1.88
C GLN A 49 0.61 -7.50 1.87
N VAL A 50 1.80 -7.29 2.47
CA VAL A 50 2.51 -6.01 2.47
C VAL A 50 3.81 -6.14 1.68
N LEU A 51 4.05 -5.23 0.74
CA LEU A 51 5.33 -5.07 0.05
C LEU A 51 6.03 -3.81 0.56
N ARG A 52 7.36 -3.89 0.70
CA ARG A 52 8.19 -2.71 0.97
C ARG A 52 8.83 -2.21 -0.30
N TYR A 53 8.73 -0.91 -0.56
CA TYR A 53 9.31 -0.29 -1.76
C TYR A 53 9.75 1.14 -1.51
N GLY A 54 11.04 1.40 -1.76
CA GLY A 54 11.61 2.74 -1.90
C GLY A 54 11.40 3.68 -0.71
N THR A 55 11.70 4.96 -0.94
CA THR A 55 11.41 6.07 -0.02
C THR A 55 10.04 6.69 -0.28
N ARG A 56 9.56 7.53 0.64
CA ARG A 56 8.30 8.29 0.49
C ARG A 56 8.24 9.13 -0.77
N GLU A 57 9.35 9.71 -1.20
CA GLU A 57 9.42 10.53 -2.40
C GLU A 57 9.33 9.65 -3.65
N GLU A 58 9.99 8.50 -3.66
CA GLU A 58 9.93 7.54 -4.77
C GLU A 58 8.52 6.99 -4.96
N LEU A 59 7.90 6.52 -3.87
CA LEU A 59 6.53 6.01 -3.91
C LEU A 59 5.51 7.11 -4.24
N GLY A 60 5.72 8.32 -3.73
CA GLY A 60 4.92 9.49 -4.07
C GLY A 60 4.97 9.80 -5.57
N ARG A 61 6.18 9.95 -6.13
CA ARG A 61 6.39 10.26 -7.55
C ARG A 61 5.80 9.20 -8.46
N ALA A 62 5.92 7.92 -8.10
CA ALA A 62 5.36 6.80 -8.86
C ALA A 62 3.84 6.91 -9.06
N ILE A 63 3.12 7.62 -8.19
CA ILE A 63 1.67 7.84 -8.31
C ILE A 63 1.29 9.31 -8.63
N GLY A 64 2.25 10.13 -9.04
CA GLY A 64 2.04 11.55 -9.36
C GLY A 64 1.71 12.40 -8.14
N LYS A 65 2.33 12.11 -6.99
CA LYS A 65 2.27 12.90 -5.75
C LYS A 65 3.68 13.28 -5.31
N SER A 66 3.80 14.29 -4.44
CA SER A 66 5.12 14.68 -3.91
C SER A 66 5.71 13.56 -3.05
N GLU A 67 4.93 13.06 -2.08
CA GLU A 67 5.37 12.00 -1.16
C GLU A 67 4.20 11.11 -0.75
N ARG A 68 4.46 9.81 -0.57
CA ARG A 68 3.54 8.85 0.05
C ARG A 68 4.31 7.77 0.79
N VAL A 69 3.89 7.48 2.02
CA VAL A 69 4.48 6.41 2.84
C VAL A 69 3.77 5.07 2.64
N VAL A 70 2.48 5.09 2.29
CA VAL A 70 1.68 3.87 2.14
C VAL A 70 0.60 4.00 1.08
N LEU A 71 0.43 2.94 0.30
CA LEU A 71 -0.61 2.74 -0.71
C LEU A 71 -1.34 1.42 -0.47
N GLY A 72 -2.63 1.40 -0.73
CA GLY A 72 -3.44 0.19 -0.81
C GLY A 72 -3.93 -0.01 -2.24
N ILE A 73 -3.88 -1.24 -2.74
CA ILE A 73 -4.34 -1.62 -4.07
C ILE A 73 -5.68 -2.35 -3.94
N ASN A 74 -6.73 -1.75 -4.50
CA ASN A 74 -8.10 -2.29 -4.48
C ASN A 74 -8.41 -3.20 -5.68
N ASP A 75 -7.59 -3.15 -6.73
CA ASP A 75 -7.81 -3.94 -7.95
C ASP A 75 -6.95 -5.21 -7.90
N VAL A 76 -7.59 -6.38 -7.94
CA VAL A 76 -6.91 -7.68 -7.84
C VAL A 76 -5.93 -7.94 -8.99
N GLY A 77 -6.26 -7.52 -10.21
CA GLY A 77 -5.40 -7.69 -11.38
C GLY A 77 -4.14 -6.83 -11.25
N PHE A 78 -4.31 -5.60 -10.76
CA PHE A 78 -3.19 -4.70 -10.52
C PHE A 78 -2.31 -5.19 -9.36
N ALA A 79 -2.91 -5.67 -8.27
CA ALA A 79 -2.17 -6.27 -7.17
C ALA A 79 -1.34 -7.48 -7.63
N ARG A 80 -1.90 -8.34 -8.48
CA ARG A 80 -1.18 -9.49 -9.07
C ARG A 80 0.00 -9.04 -9.93
N MET A 81 -0.22 -8.08 -10.82
CA MET A 81 0.84 -7.54 -11.69
C MET A 81 2.01 -6.96 -10.88
N ILE A 82 1.71 -6.20 -9.82
CA ILE A 82 2.73 -5.65 -8.92
C ILE A 82 3.48 -6.80 -8.22
N LYS A 83 2.78 -7.75 -7.60
CA LYS A 83 3.43 -8.88 -6.91
C LYS A 83 4.36 -9.67 -7.83
N SER A 84 3.95 -9.92 -9.07
CA SER A 84 4.79 -10.60 -10.07
C SER A 84 6.05 -9.80 -10.42
N SER A 85 5.97 -8.47 -10.47
CA SER A 85 7.14 -7.63 -10.79
C SER A 85 8.19 -7.58 -9.67
N PHE A 86 7.79 -7.89 -8.43
CA PHE A 86 8.65 -7.91 -7.25
C PHE A 86 9.17 -9.30 -6.86
N SER A 87 8.73 -10.36 -7.54
CA SER A 87 9.10 -11.75 -7.23
C SER A 87 10.16 -12.32 -8.19
N ASN A 88 11.03 -11.47 -8.76
CA ASN A 88 12.02 -11.86 -9.77
C ASN A 88 13.42 -11.35 -9.44
#